data_AF-A0A926HN96-F1
#
_entry.id   AF-A0A926HN96-F1
#
_cell.length_a   1.000
_cell.length_b   1.000
_cell.length_c   1.000
_cell.angle_alpha   90.00
_cell.angle_beta   90.00
_cell.angle_gamma   90.00
#
_symmetry.space_group_name_H-M   'P 1'
#
loop_
_entity.id
_entity.type
_entity.pdbx_description
1 polymer ?
#
loop_
_entity_poly.entity_id
_entity_poly.type
_entity_poly.pdbx_seq_one_letter_code
_entity_poly.pdbx_strand_id
1 'polypeptide(L)' 'MKETKTIILQEIDRRLENLYQHADDEIIQTGNQYEALNQALSKVISVPLVGELESLRDFVSQL' A
#
# COMPACT_ATOMS: atom_id res chain seq x y z
N MET A 1 -7.46 12.32 -22.25
CA MET A 1 -6.66 11.07 -22.10
C MET A 1 -5.39 11.28 -21.29
N LYS A 2 -4.49 12.22 -21.65
CA LYS A 2 -3.28 12.49 -20.84
C LYS A 2 -3.59 12.89 -19.39
N GLU A 3 -4.54 13.79 -19.17
CA GLU A 3 -4.96 14.21 -17.82
C GLU A 3 -5.55 13.05 -17.00
N THR A 4 -6.41 12.22 -17.61
CA THR A 4 -6.98 11.03 -16.97
C THR A 4 -5.90 10.04 -16.54
N LYS A 5 -4.91 9.79 -17.41
CA LYS A 5 -3.76 8.94 -17.08
C LYS A 5 -2.99 9.49 -15.89
N THR A 6 -2.70 10.80 -15.89
CA THR A 6 -2.00 11.45 -14.78
C THR A 6 -2.75 11.31 -13.46
N ILE A 7 -4.06 11.53 -13.45
CA ILE A 7 -4.89 11.41 -12.23
C ILE A 7 -4.87 9.97 -11.70
N ILE A 8 -4.96 8.97 -12.58
CA ILE A 8 -4.91 7.55 -12.19
C ILE A 8 -3.55 7.22 -11.58
N LEU A 9 -2.45 7.64 -12.23
CA LEU A 9 -1.10 7.40 -11.71
C LEU A 9 -0.88 8.07 -10.34
N GLN A 10 -1.34 9.31 -10.18
CA GLN A 10 -1.25 10.02 -8.90
C GLN A 10 -2.00 9.31 -7.77
N GLU A 11 -3.19 8.77 -8.04
CA GLU A 11 -3.94 8.02 -7.03
C GLU A 11 -3.28 6.67 -6.71
N ILE A 12 -2.65 6.00 -7.69
CA ILE A 12 -1.87 4.78 -7.43
C ILE A 12 -0.64 5.10 -6.59
N ASP A 13 0.11 6.15 -6.93
CA ASP A 13 1.28 6.60 -6.19
C ASP A 13 0.92 6.94 -4.73
N ARG A 14 -0.20 7.66 -4.51
CA ARG A 14 -0.70 7.98 -3.17
C ARG A 14 -1.02 6.72 -2.35
N ARG A 15 -1.58 5.69 -2.97
CA ARG A 15 -1.90 4.42 -2.28
C ARG A 15 -0.65 3.62 -1.94
N LEU A 16 0.32 3.59 -2.84
CA LEU A 16 1.64 2.99 -2.58
C LEU A 16 2.31 3.68 -1.39
N GLU A 17 2.33 5.01 -1.37
CA GLU A 17 2.89 5.78 -0.26
C GLU A 17 2.24 5.44 1.08
N ASN A 18 0.90 5.37 1.14
CA ASN A 18 0.19 4.95 2.35
C ASN A 18 0.60 3.54 2.80
N LEU A 19 0.72 2.58 1.88
CA LEU A 19 1.12 1.21 2.22
C LEU A 19 2.56 1.14 2.72
N TYR A 20 3.47 1.96 2.17
CA TYR A 20 4.84 2.06 2.65
C TYR A 20 4.91 2.65 4.06
N GLN A 21 4.16 3.72 4.33
CA GLN A 21 4.07 4.28 5.69
C GLN A 21 3.53 3.24 6.69
N HIS A 22 2.50 2.48 6.31
CA HIS A 22 1.96 1.42 7.16
C HIS A 22 2.89 0.22 7.37
N ALA A 23 3.81 -0.03 6.43
CA ALA A 23 4.84 -1.06 6.61
C ALA A 23 5.85 -0.65 7.70
N ASP A 24 6.12 0.65 7.83
CA ASP A 24 7.06 1.21 8.79
C ASP A 24 6.44 1.52 10.16
N ASP A 25 5.10 1.53 10.29
CA ASP A 25 4.39 1.75 11.55
C ASP A 25 4.93 0.84 12.67
N GLU A 26 5.35 1.41 13.80
CA GLU A 26 5.86 0.62 14.93
C GLU A 26 4.77 -0.32 15.47
N ILE A 27 5.18 -1.56 15.79
CA ILE A 27 4.27 -2.49 16.49
C ILE A 27 4.16 -2.05 17.95
N ILE A 28 3.01 -1.51 18.32
CA ILE A 28 2.70 -1.10 19.69
C ILE A 28 2.34 -2.35 20.50
N GLN A 29 3.12 -2.62 21.55
CA GLN A 29 2.79 -3.66 22.52
C GLN A 29 1.64 -3.20 23.41
N THR A 30 0.42 -3.59 23.07
CA THR A 30 -0.80 -3.18 23.81
C THR A 30 -1.18 -4.16 24.93
N GLY A 31 -0.50 -5.30 25.04
CA GLY A 31 -0.88 -6.40 25.94
C GLY A 31 -2.09 -7.22 25.44
N ASN A 32 -2.76 -6.77 24.37
CA ASN A 32 -3.84 -7.48 23.70
C ASN A 32 -3.29 -8.30 22.52
N GLN A 33 -3.40 -9.62 22.61
CA GLN A 33 -2.87 -10.55 21.60
C GLN A 33 -3.57 -10.39 20.23
N TYR A 34 -4.85 -10.00 20.20
CA TYR A 34 -5.57 -9.77 18.94
C TYR A 34 -5.10 -8.51 18.24
N GLU A 35 -4.79 -7.46 18.99
CA GLU A 35 -4.25 -6.22 18.41
C GLU A 35 -2.83 -6.45 17.89
N ALA A 36 -1.99 -7.20 18.61
CA ALA A 36 -0.67 -7.59 18.13
C ALA A 36 -0.75 -8.43 16.85
N LEU A 37 -1.70 -9.38 16.78
CA LEU A 37 -1.94 -10.18 15.57
C LEU A 37 -2.40 -9.30 14.40
N ASN A 38 -3.33 -8.38 14.62
CA ASN A 38 -3.81 -7.46 13.59
C ASN A 38 -2.69 -6.56 13.05
N GLN A 39 -1.82 -6.05 13.92
CA GLN A 39 -0.66 -5.25 13.52
C GLN A 39 0.31 -6.08 12.67
N ALA A 40 0.61 -7.33 13.07
CA ALA A 40 1.46 -8.23 12.30
C ALA A 40 0.83 -8.60 10.93
N LEU A 41 -0.47 -8.92 10.90
CA LEU A 41 -1.19 -9.23 9.68
C LEU A 41 -1.21 -8.05 8.70
N SER A 42 -1.42 -6.83 9.19
CA SER A 42 -1.42 -5.62 8.37
C SER A 42 -0.10 -5.46 7.60
N LYS A 43 1.04 -5.71 8.27
CA LYS A 43 2.38 -5.66 7.64
C LYS A 43 2.63 -6.77 6.63
N VAL A 44 2.06 -7.96 6.83
CA VAL A 44 2.21 -9.07 5.88
C VAL A 44 1.33 -8.86 4.65
N ILE A 45 0.11 -8.34 4.83
CA ILE A 45 -0.85 -8.10 3.74
C ILE A 45 -0.43 -6.90 2.88
N SER A 46 0.30 -5.93 3.42
CA SER A 46 0.78 -4.78 2.63
C SER A 46 1.76 -5.20 1.52
N VAL A 47 2.59 -6.22 1.72
CA VAL A 47 3.58 -6.70 0.74
C VAL A 47 2.94 -7.12 -0.61
N PRO A 48 1.98 -8.06 -0.67
CA PRO A 48 1.35 -8.41 -1.93
C PRO A 48 0.52 -7.25 -2.52
N LEU A 49 -0.09 -6.39 -1.68
CA LEU A 49 -0.85 -5.23 -2.16
C LEU A 49 0.05 -4.19 -2.86
N VAL A 50 1.26 -3.99 -2.36
CA VAL A 50 2.26 -3.13 -3.01
C VAL A 50 2.57 -3.69 -4.41
N GLY A 51 2.89 -4.98 -4.53
CA GLY A 51 3.22 -5.59 -5.83
C GLY A 51 2.09 -5.48 -6.86
N GLU A 52 0.83 -5.68 -6.45
CA GLU A 52 -0.33 -5.52 -7.35
C GLU A 52 -0.51 -4.06 -7.80
N LEU A 53 -0.29 -3.08 -6.91
CA LEU A 53 -0.39 -1.67 -7.25
C LEU A 53 0.77 -1.18 -8.13
N GLU A 54 1.99 -1.68 -7.92
CA GLU A 54 3.14 -1.40 -8.79
C GLU A 54 2.90 -1.96 -10.21
N SER A 55 2.41 -3.20 -10.31
CA SER A 55 2.01 -3.81 -11.59
C SER A 55 0.95 -2.98 -12.31
N LEU A 56 -0.08 -2.52 -11.59
CA LEU A 56 -1.13 -1.65 -12.16
C LEU A 56 -0.56 -0.30 -12.62
N ARG A 57 0.33 0.31 -11.83
CA ARG A 57 1.02 1.56 -12.17
C ARG A 57 1.81 1.43 -13.46
N ASP A 58 2.57 0.34 -13.60
CA ASP A 58 3.39 0.06 -14.78
C ASP A 58 2.52 -0.14 -16.02
N PHE A 59 1.43 -0.89 -15.90
CA PHE A 59 0.46 -1.05 -16.98
C PHE A 59 -0.10 0.30 -17.43
N VAL A 60 -0.60 1.12 -16.51
CA VAL A 60 -1.17 2.44 -16.85
C VAL A 60 -0.10 3.37 -17.43
N SER A 61 1.15 3.26 -16.99
CA SER A 61 2.26 4.06 -17.51
C SER A 61 2.58 3.75 -18.98
N GLN A 62 2.25 2.56 -19.46
CA GLN A 62 2.44 2.12 -20.85
C GLN A 62 1.29 2.50 -21.80
N LEU A 63 0.14 2.92 -21.28
CA LEU A 63 -1.03 3.40 -22.06
C LEU A 63 -0.87 4.83 -22.58
#